data_AF-A0A4R8LMN2-F1
#
_entry.id   AF-A0A4R8LMN2-F1
#
_cell.length_a   1.000
_cell.length_b   1.000
_cell.length_c   1.000
_cell.angle_alpha   90.00
_cell.angle_beta   90.00
_cell.angle_gamma   90.00
#
_symmetry.space_group_name_H-M   'P 1'
#
loop_
_entity.id
_entity.type
_entity.pdbx_description
1 polymer ?
#
loop_
_entity_poly.entity_id
_entity_poly.type
_entity_poly.pdbx_seq_one_letter_code
_entity_poly.pdbx_strand_id
1 'polypeptide(L)'
;MPIPAYMWLKDDGGADIKGSVTVQDREGSIEVIGFGHGLNLPVDNSTGKVTGTRSHSPMGMANTKIATVSQLNHTESVSILYDRITWHYVDGNIRFTDSWSER
;
A
#
# COMPACT_ATOMS: atom_id res chain seq x y z
N MET A 1 -16.40 0.22 15.14
CA MET A 1 -15.02 0.51 14.70
C MET A 1 -14.88 -0.02 13.27
N PRO A 2 -14.20 0.70 12.36
CA PRO A 2 -13.89 0.15 11.04
C PRO A 2 -13.01 -1.11 11.19
N ILE A 3 -13.22 -2.10 10.32
CA ILE A 3 -12.42 -3.33 10.28
C ILE A 3 -11.08 -2.97 9.61
N PRO A 4 -9.92 -3.32 10.19
CA PRO A 4 -8.62 -3.03 9.59
C PRO A 4 -8.43 -3.80 8.27
N ALA A 5 -7.50 -3.32 7.45
CA ALA A 5 -7.04 -4.07 6.29
C ALA A 5 -6.02 -5.12 6.71
N TYR A 6 -5.86 -6.16 5.89
CA TYR A 6 -4.91 -7.26 6.11
C TYR A 6 -4.03 -7.42 4.89
N MET A 7 -2.74 -7.61 5.10
CA MET A 7 -1.73 -7.72 4.05
C MET A 7 -1.03 -9.08 4.12
N TRP A 8 -0.86 -9.68 2.95
CA TRP A 8 -0.05 -10.87 2.73
C TRP A 8 1.13 -10.52 1.84
N LEU A 9 2.33 -10.88 2.29
CA LEU A 9 3.57 -10.72 1.54
C LEU A 9 4.19 -12.08 1.29
N LYS A 10 4.85 -12.21 0.15
CA LYS A 10 5.62 -13.39 -0.22
C LYS A 10 7.04 -12.98 -0.55
N ASP A 11 8.00 -13.84 -0.23
CA ASP A 11 9.37 -13.69 -0.71
C ASP A 11 9.47 -14.06 -2.21
N ASP A 12 10.68 -13.96 -2.76
CA ASP A 12 10.98 -14.30 -4.15
C ASP A 12 10.81 -15.80 -4.46
N GLY A 13 10.90 -16.66 -3.44
CA GLY A 13 10.58 -18.09 -3.51
C GLY A 13 9.07 -18.40 -3.42
N GLY A 14 8.22 -17.40 -3.19
CA GLY A 14 6.78 -17.54 -3.02
C GLY A 14 6.34 -17.99 -1.63
N ALA A 15 7.29 -18.14 -0.69
CA ALA A 15 6.99 -18.46 0.70
C ALA A 15 6.38 -17.24 1.41
N ASP A 16 5.45 -17.49 2.33
CA ASP A 16 4.76 -16.42 3.04
C ASP A 16 5.68 -15.76 4.06
N ILE A 17 5.76 -14.43 4.01
CA ILE A 17 6.33 -13.61 5.09
C ILE A 17 5.21 -13.41 6.12
N LYS A 18 5.25 -14.19 7.20
CA LYS A 18 4.16 -14.27 8.18
C LYS A 18 4.15 -13.08 9.14
N GLY A 19 2.99 -12.44 9.26
CA GLY A 19 2.67 -11.52 10.35
C GLY A 19 2.10 -12.24 11.58
N SER A 20 1.68 -11.48 12.58
CA SER A 20 1.24 -11.98 13.90
C SER A 20 -0.27 -12.17 14.04
N VAL A 21 -1.07 -11.93 12.99
CA VAL A 21 -2.54 -12.03 13.06
C VAL A 21 -2.95 -13.49 13.33
N THR A 22 -3.85 -13.68 14.30
CA THR A 22 -4.44 -14.97 14.69
C THR A 22 -5.97 -15.02 14.49
N VAL A 23 -6.53 -14.01 13.82
CA VAL A 23 -7.97 -13.94 13.51
C VAL A 23 -8.32 -15.03 12.49
N GLN A 24 -9.45 -15.70 12.71
CA GLN A 24 -9.97 -16.73 11.81
C GLN A 24 -10.03 -16.23 10.36
N ASP A 25 -9.56 -17.08 9.43
CA ASP A 25 -9.48 -16.86 7.99
C ASP A 25 -8.49 -15.73 7.58
N ARG A 26 -7.65 -15.27 8.50
CA ARG A 26 -6.67 -14.19 8.30
C ARG A 26 -5.32 -14.48 8.96
N GLU A 27 -5.09 -15.72 9.37
CA GLU A 27 -3.93 -16.13 10.15
C GLU A 27 -2.62 -15.91 9.37
N GLY A 28 -1.62 -15.39 10.08
CA GLY A 28 -0.31 -15.12 9.51
C GLY A 28 -0.25 -13.91 8.56
N SER A 29 -1.33 -13.14 8.44
CA SER A 29 -1.32 -11.84 7.77
C SER A 29 -0.75 -10.74 8.68
N ILE A 30 -0.49 -9.57 8.09
CA ILE A 30 -0.09 -8.35 8.78
C ILE A 30 -1.30 -7.44 8.87
N GLU A 31 -1.64 -6.97 10.06
CA GLU A 31 -2.72 -5.98 10.27
C GLU A 31 -2.25 -4.59 9.82
N VAL A 32 -3.06 -3.94 8.98
CA VAL A 32 -2.76 -2.62 8.41
C VAL A 32 -3.71 -1.59 9.01
N ILE A 33 -3.14 -0.69 9.81
CA ILE A 33 -3.87 0.36 10.52
C ILE A 33 -4.01 1.66 9.73
N GLY A 34 -3.23 1.83 8.65
CA GLY A 34 -3.27 2.99 7.77
C GLY A 34 -2.71 2.67 6.39
N PHE A 35 -3.34 3.20 5.34
CA PHE A 35 -2.96 2.97 3.95
C PHE A 35 -3.02 4.30 3.18
N GLY A 36 -1.92 4.67 2.52
CA GLY A 36 -1.84 5.81 1.63
C GLY A 36 -1.35 5.36 0.26
N HIS A 37 -2.06 5.70 -0.81
CA HIS A 37 -1.64 5.34 -2.16
C HIS A 37 -1.89 6.50 -3.11
N GLY A 38 -0.83 6.95 -3.78
CA GLY A 38 -0.87 8.11 -4.68
C GLY A 38 -0.53 7.69 -6.10
N LEU A 39 -1.47 7.94 -7.02
CA LEU A 39 -1.25 7.87 -8.46
C LEU A 39 -1.33 9.29 -9.01
N ASN A 40 -0.23 9.82 -9.52
CA ASN A 40 -0.22 11.15 -10.16
C ASN A 40 0.10 11.02 -11.64
N LEU A 41 -0.74 11.59 -12.51
CA LEU A 41 -0.44 11.77 -13.93
C LEU A 41 0.09 13.20 -14.14
N PRO A 42 1.33 13.36 -14.63
CA PRO A 42 1.87 14.69 -14.88
C PRO A 42 1.06 15.37 -16.00
N VAL A 43 0.68 16.63 -15.74
CA VAL A 43 -0.05 17.48 -16.67
C VAL A 43 0.71 18.77 -16.93
N ASP A 44 0.53 19.34 -18.11
CA ASP A 44 1.02 20.66 -18.47
C ASP A 44 0.29 21.74 -17.66
N ASN A 45 1.05 22.65 -17.06
CA ASN A 45 0.51 23.63 -16.13
C ASN A 45 -0.34 24.73 -16.81
N SER A 46 -0.22 24.90 -18.13
CA SER A 46 -0.94 25.94 -18.88
C SER A 46 -2.18 25.43 -19.62
N THR A 47 -2.19 24.14 -19.98
CA THR A 47 -3.23 23.52 -20.81
C THR A 47 -3.96 22.37 -20.15
N GLY A 48 -3.45 21.84 -19.03
CA GLY A 48 -3.99 20.65 -18.36
C GLY A 48 -3.84 19.34 -19.15
N LYS A 49 -3.15 19.37 -20.30
CA LYS A 49 -2.90 18.16 -21.10
C LYS A 49 -1.90 17.26 -20.40
N VAL A 50 -2.12 15.95 -20.45
CA VAL A 50 -1.19 14.95 -19.89
C VAL A 50 0.16 15.04 -20.61
N THR A 51 1.24 15.22 -19.85
CA THR A 51 2.61 15.43 -20.37
C THR A 51 3.53 14.23 -20.16
N GLY A 52 3.08 13.17 -19.49
CA GLY A 52 3.89 11.99 -19.25
C GLY A 52 3.17 10.86 -18.53
N THR A 53 3.93 9.80 -18.21
CA THR A 53 3.46 8.63 -17.45
C THR A 53 3.43 8.89 -15.94
N ARG A 54 2.65 8.09 -15.20
CA ARG A 54 2.41 8.27 -13.76
C ARG A 54 3.68 8.25 -12.89
N SER A 55 3.67 9.03 -11.81
CA SER A 55 4.74 9.08 -10.79
C SER A 55 4.18 8.66 -9.42
N HIS A 56 4.81 7.68 -8.78
CA HIS A 56 4.40 7.22 -7.44
C HIS A 56 5.30 7.84 -6.37
N SER A 57 4.69 8.26 -5.27
CA SER A 57 5.40 8.73 -4.08
C SER A 57 5.65 7.57 -3.11
N PRO A 58 6.78 7.58 -2.38
CA PRO A 58 7.04 6.62 -1.31
C PRO A 58 6.09 6.83 -0.12
N MET A 59 5.84 5.75 0.63
CA MET A 59 5.12 5.74 1.91
C MET A 59 6.07 6.08 3.09
N GLY A 60 5.64 6.89 4.06
CA GLY A 60 6.45 7.21 5.25
C GLY A 60 5.62 7.48 6.51
N MET A 61 6.23 7.31 7.71
CA MET A 61 5.67 7.68 9.02
C MET A 61 6.71 8.17 10.04
N ALA A 62 6.21 8.69 11.17
CA ALA A 62 6.94 9.34 12.25
C ALA A 62 7.69 8.38 13.19
N ASN A 63 8.84 8.85 13.71
CA ASN A 63 9.75 8.15 14.60
C ASN A 63 9.23 8.09 16.04
N THR A 64 9.07 6.88 16.58
CA THR A 64 8.54 6.60 17.92
C THR A 64 9.50 6.90 19.08
N LYS A 65 10.76 7.28 18.81
CA LYS A 65 11.73 7.69 19.84
C LYS A 65 11.55 9.13 20.35
N ILE A 66 10.61 9.89 19.79
CA ILE A 66 10.30 11.25 20.24
C ILE A 66 9.34 11.16 21.42
N ALA A 67 9.69 11.78 22.55
CA ALA A 67 8.97 11.63 23.82
C ALA A 67 7.46 11.94 23.74
N THR A 68 7.05 12.85 22.84
CA THR A 68 5.66 13.26 22.63
C THR A 68 4.79 12.24 21.86
N VAL A 69 5.38 11.22 21.23
CA VAL A 69 4.67 10.16 20.48
C VAL A 69 4.85 8.76 21.10
N SER A 70 5.47 8.69 22.28
CA SER A 70 5.73 7.44 23.02
C SER A 70 4.47 6.68 23.49
N GLN A 71 3.31 7.33 23.52
CA GLN A 71 2.01 6.70 23.83
C GLN A 71 1.29 6.14 22.60
N LEU A 72 1.85 6.30 21.39
CA LEU A 72 1.34 5.61 20.22
C LEU A 72 1.78 4.14 20.30
N ASN A 73 0.86 3.21 20.02
CA ASN A 73 1.19 1.80 19.85
C ASN A 73 2.35 1.66 18.85
N HIS A 74 3.21 0.64 19.04
CA HIS A 74 4.30 0.38 18.11
C HIS A 74 3.76 0.31 16.69
N THR A 75 4.17 1.26 15.86
CA THR A 75 3.70 1.41 14.48
C THR A 75 4.90 1.41 13.58
N GLU A 76 4.84 0.63 12.51
CA GLU A 76 5.88 0.56 11.48
C GLU A 76 5.30 1.04 10.15
N SER A 77 6.10 1.81 9.41
CA SER A 77 5.76 2.24 8.05
C SER A 77 6.58 1.46 7.04
N VAL A 78 5.88 0.78 6.14
CA VAL A 78 6.51 0.06 5.04
C VAL A 78 6.19 0.76 3.73
N SER A 79 7.22 1.00 2.91
CA SER A 79 7.11 1.48 1.54
C SER A 79 7.28 0.33 0.57
N ILE A 80 6.40 0.21 -0.42
CA ILE A 80 6.48 -0.84 -1.44
C ILE A 80 6.57 -0.17 -2.82
N LEU A 81 7.64 -0.51 -3.54
CA LEU A 81 7.74 -0.30 -4.98
C LEU A 81 7.30 -1.59 -5.67
N TYR A 82 6.55 -1.46 -6.75
CA TYR A 82 6.01 -2.59 -7.49
C TYR A 82 6.13 -2.34 -8.99
N ASP A 83 6.32 -3.42 -9.73
CA ASP A 83 6.27 -3.38 -11.20
C ASP A 83 4.82 -3.30 -11.71
N ARG A 84 3.88 -3.95 -11.01
CA ARG A 84 2.47 -4.00 -11.40
C ARG A 84 1.54 -3.96 -10.19
N ILE A 85 0.41 -3.29 -10.34
CA ILE A 85 -0.68 -3.23 -9.36
C ILE A 85 -2.00 -3.63 -10.03
N THR A 86 -2.85 -4.33 -9.28
CA THR A 86 -4.21 -4.68 -9.71
C THR A 86 -5.17 -4.31 -8.60
N TRP A 87 -6.15 -3.46 -8.90
CA TRP A 87 -7.26 -3.17 -8.02
C TRP A 87 -8.43 -4.07 -8.39
N HIS A 88 -9.01 -4.73 -7.38
CA HIS A 88 -10.16 -5.61 -7.55
C HIS A 88 -11.26 -5.21 -6.57
N TYR A 89 -12.33 -4.63 -7.10
CA TYR A 89 -13.55 -4.44 -6.34
C TYR A 89 -14.35 -5.75 -6.41
N VAL A 90 -14.37 -6.47 -5.29
CA VAL A 90 -14.88 -7.85 -5.23
C VAL A 90 -16.39 -7.91 -5.45
N ASP A 91 -17.13 -6.94 -4.93
CA ASP A 91 -18.57 -6.80 -5.16
C ASP A 91 -18.81 -6.30 -6.59
N GLY A 92 -19.31 -7.15 -7.47
CA GLY A 92 -19.41 -6.85 -8.91
C GLY A 92 -18.16 -7.19 -9.74
N ASN A 93 -17.12 -7.76 -9.12
CA ASN A 93 -15.95 -8.34 -9.80
C ASN A 93 -15.25 -7.40 -10.81
N ILE A 94 -15.15 -6.12 -10.49
CA ILE A 94 -14.50 -5.12 -11.35
C ILE A 94 -13.00 -5.14 -11.09
N ARG A 95 -12.20 -5.25 -12.15
CA ARG A 95 -10.74 -5.30 -12.07
C ARG A 95 -10.10 -4.27 -12.98
N PHE A 96 -9.07 -3.60 -12.47
CA PHE A 96 -8.22 -2.72 -13.25
C PHE A 96 -6.76 -3.00 -12.91
N THR A 97 -5.91 -3.02 -13.92
CA THR A 97 -4.48 -3.33 -13.79
C THR A 97 -3.67 -2.23 -14.40
N ASP A 98 -2.59 -1.87 -13.70
CA ASP A 98 -1.62 -0.89 -14.13
C ASP A 98 -0.21 -1.43 -13.88
N SER A 99 0.68 -1.22 -14.84
CA SER A 99 2.08 -1.60 -14.78
C SER A 99 2.94 -0.35 -14.89
N TRP A 100 3.98 -0.27 -14.06
CA TRP A 100 4.99 0.79 -14.11
C TRP A 100 5.80 0.73 -15.40
N SER A 101 6.08 -0.48 -15.89
CA SER A 101 6.97 -0.74 -17.02
C SER A 101 6.28 -0.83 -18.38
N GLU A 102 4.96 -1.07 -18.44
CA GLU A 102 4.22 -1.11 -19.69
C GLU A 102 3.75 0.31 -20.08
N ARG A 103 4.22 0.79 -21.23
CA ARG A 103 3.86 2.07 -21.83
C ARG A 103 2.84 1.92 -22.95
#